data_AF-A0A1E7IA95-F1
#
_entry.id   AF-A0A1E7IA95-F1
#
_cell.length_a   1.000
_cell.length_b   1.000
_cell.length_c   1.000
_cell.angle_alpha   90.00
_cell.angle_beta   90.00
_cell.angle_gamma   90.00
#
_symmetry.space_group_name_H-M   'P 1'
#
loop_
_entity.id
_entity.type
_entity.pdbx_description
1 polymer ?
#
loop_
_entity_poly.entity_id
_entity_poly.type
_entity_poly.pdbx_seq_one_letter_code
_entity_poly.pdbx_strand_id
1 'polypeptide(L)' 'MPECECGCGERTLGGNFLPGHDQKLRTSLEARVGGILHLRDLVELSESYVNGKLSLQDFGRMMSNIFRAEKS' A
#
# COMPACT_ATOMS: atom_id res chain seq x y z
N MET A 1 0.79 15.73 20.65
CA MET A 1 0.41 15.87 19.23
C MET A 1 1.05 14.72 18.49
N PRO A 2 0.28 13.86 17.81
CA PRO A 2 0.83 12.76 17.04
C PRO A 2 1.56 13.29 15.79
N GLU A 3 2.50 12.49 15.29
CA GLU A 3 3.19 12.75 14.03
C GLU A 3 2.26 12.42 12.84
N CYS A 4 2.43 13.12 11.73
CA CYS A 4 1.65 12.86 10.52
C CYS A 4 2.06 11.52 9.88
N GLU A 5 1.09 10.62 9.69
CA GLU A 5 1.29 9.26 9.17
C GLU A 5 1.67 9.19 7.69
N CYS A 6 1.72 10.32 6.97
CA CYS A 6 2.30 10.35 5.62
C CYS A 6 3.84 10.25 5.63
N GLY A 7 4.48 10.30 6.81
CA GLY A 7 5.93 10.20 6.97
C GLY A 7 6.70 11.51 6.79
N CYS A 8 6.04 12.67 6.91
CA CYS A 8 6.68 13.97 6.72
C CYS A 8 7.41 14.52 7.96
N GLY A 9 7.27 13.91 9.14
CA GLY A 9 7.89 14.37 10.38
C GLY A 9 7.15 15.51 11.11
N GLU A 10 6.12 16.09 10.50
CA GLU A 10 5.34 17.17 11.11
C GLU A 10 4.29 16.65 12.11
N ARG A 11 3.85 17.50 13.03
CA ARG A 11 2.87 17.17 14.07
C ARG A 11 1.46 17.60 13.68
N THR A 12 0.47 16.75 13.91
CA THR A 12 -0.94 17.08 13.66
C THR A 12 -1.56 17.78 14.87
N LEU A 13 -2.69 18.46 14.64
CA LEU A 13 -3.48 19.11 15.68
C LEU A 13 -4.51 18.17 16.37
N GLY A 14 -4.36 16.85 16.22
CA GLY A 14 -5.26 15.86 16.85
C GLY A 14 -5.80 14.74 15.95
N GLY A 15 -5.31 14.62 14.71
CA GLY A 15 -5.67 13.52 13.78
C GLY A 15 -4.44 12.76 13.26
N ASN A 16 -4.63 11.87 12.29
CA ASN A 16 -3.51 11.06 11.75
C ASN A 16 -2.72 11.79 10.66
N PHE A 17 -3.37 12.74 9.97
CA PHE A 17 -2.79 13.44 8.84
C PHE A 17 -2.94 14.95 8.98
N LEU A 18 -1.99 15.68 8.40
CA LEU A 18 -2.19 17.08 8.05
C LEU A 18 -3.18 17.19 6.88
N PRO A 19 -3.83 18.36 6.69
CA PRO A 19 -4.78 18.55 5.59
C PRO A 19 -4.21 18.13 4.23
N GLY A 20 -4.85 17.14 3.58
CA GLY A 20 -4.50 16.61 2.26
C GLY A 20 -3.31 15.64 2.21
N HIS A 21 -2.68 15.31 3.34
CA HIS A 21 -1.53 14.41 3.38
C HIS A 21 -1.92 12.92 3.27
N ASP A 22 -3.13 12.58 3.67
CA ASP A 22 -3.77 11.29 3.40
C ASP A 22 -3.89 11.02 1.90
N GLN A 23 -4.34 12.02 1.13
CA GLN A 23 -4.47 11.89 -0.32
C GLN A 23 -3.10 11.81 -1.00
N LYS A 24 -2.09 12.56 -0.52
CA LYS A 24 -0.70 12.42 -1.00
C LYS A 24 -0.17 11.01 -0.76
N LEU A 25 -0.40 10.45 0.44
CA LEU A 25 -0.01 9.08 0.77
C LEU A 25 -0.71 8.08 -0.16
N ARG A 26 -2.03 8.23 -0.37
CA ARG A 26 -2.81 7.38 -1.27
C ARG A 26 -2.23 7.39 -2.69
N THR A 27 -2.00 8.57 -3.28
CA THR A 27 -1.42 8.68 -4.62
C THR A 27 -0.03 8.07 -4.71
N SER A 28 0.80 8.25 -3.69
CA SER A 28 2.14 7.65 -3.63
C SER A 28 2.09 6.12 -3.57
N LEU A 29 1.23 5.55 -2.72
CA LEU A 29 1.06 4.10 -2.61
C LEU A 29 0.53 3.50 -3.92
N GLU A 30 -0.48 4.14 -4.51
CA GLU A 30 -1.06 3.71 -5.79
C GLU A 30 -0.01 3.73 -6.91
N ALA A 31 0.78 4.80 -7.02
CA ALA A 31 1.84 4.89 -8.03
C ALA A 31 2.90 3.79 -7.84
N ARG A 32 3.35 3.57 -6.59
CA ARG A 32 4.38 2.57 -6.25
C ARG A 32 4.02 1.12 -6.58
N VAL A 33 2.73 0.80 -6.66
CA VAL A 33 2.25 -0.53 -7.03
C VAL A 33 1.82 -0.60 -8.49
N GLY A 34 1.93 0.49 -9.25
CA GLY A 34 1.56 0.54 -10.67
C GLY A 34 0.07 0.78 -10.92
N GLY A 35 -0.64 1.43 -10.00
CA GLY A 35 -2.04 1.86 -10.19
C GLY A 35 -3.05 1.19 -9.27
N ILE A 36 -4.29 1.68 -9.30
CA ILE A 36 -5.36 1.25 -8.39
C ILE A 36 -5.72 -0.24 -8.49
N LEU A 37 -5.63 -0.84 -9.70
CA LEU A 37 -5.93 -2.26 -9.89
C LEU A 37 -4.88 -3.14 -9.21
N HIS A 38 -3.60 -2.80 -9.35
CA HIS A 38 -2.53 -3.50 -8.66
C HIS A 38 -2.57 -3.30 -7.15
N LEU A 39 -3.02 -2.13 -6.67
CA LEU A 39 -3.26 -1.91 -5.24
C LEU A 39 -4.34 -2.83 -4.69
N ARG A 40 -5.45 -3.01 -5.43
CA ARG A 40 -6.49 -3.99 -5.10
C ARG A 40 -5.92 -5.41 -5.06
N ASP A 41 -5.19 -5.81 -6.09
CA ASP A 41 -4.64 -7.17 -6.18
C ASP A 41 -3.67 -7.45 -5.00
N LEU A 42 -2.88 -6.46 -4.57
CA LEU A 42 -2.01 -6.56 -3.41
C LEU A 42 -2.79 -6.81 -2.11
N VAL A 43 -3.94 -6.17 -1.92
CA VAL A 43 -4.83 -6.39 -0.77
C VAL A 43 -5.42 -7.79 -0.82
N GLU A 44 -6.01 -8.19 -1.95
CA GLU A 44 -6.69 -9.48 -2.12
C GLU A 44 -5.73 -10.68 -1.96
N LEU A 45 -4.49 -10.56 -2.46
CA LEU A 45 -3.45 -11.59 -2.26
C LEU A 45 -3.05 -11.70 -0.79
N SER A 46 -2.93 -10.57 -0.10
CA SER A 46 -2.57 -10.53 1.33
C SER A 46 -3.65 -11.19 2.18
N GLU A 47 -4.92 -10.88 1.91
CA GLU A 47 -6.06 -11.52 2.57
C GLU A 47 -6.12 -13.02 2.27
N SER A 48 -5.87 -13.43 1.02
CA SER A 48 -5.88 -14.83 0.63
C SER A 48 -4.78 -15.63 1.35
N TYR A 49 -3.60 -15.05 1.51
CA TYR A 49 -2.51 -15.65 2.27
C TYR A 49 -2.85 -15.78 3.76
N VAL A 50 -3.31 -14.70 4.40
CA VAL A 50 -3.66 -14.71 5.84
C VAL A 50 -4.78 -15.69 6.15
N ASN A 51 -5.73 -15.87 5.22
CA ASN A 51 -6.83 -16.83 5.35
C ASN A 51 -6.46 -18.26 4.95
N GLY A 52 -5.18 -18.55 4.66
CA GLY A 52 -4.70 -19.88 4.30
C GLY A 52 -5.14 -20.40 2.92
N LYS A 53 -5.70 -19.53 2.07
CA LYS A 53 -6.13 -19.86 0.70
C LYS A 53 -4.95 -19.85 -0.29
N LEU A 54 -3.84 -19.23 0.09
CA LEU A 54 -2.64 -19.09 -0.73
C LEU A 54 -1.42 -19.52 0.08
N SER A 55 -0.52 -20.30 -0.52
CA SER A 55 0.75 -20.65 0.11
C SER A 55 1.70 -19.43 0.15
N LEU A 56 2.66 -19.41 1.07
CA LEU A 56 3.67 -18.34 1.12
C LEU A 56 4.48 -18.27 -0.19
N GLN A 57 4.73 -19.42 -0.82
CA GLN A 57 5.46 -19.51 -2.09
C GLN A 57 4.66 -18.89 -3.24
N ASP A 58 3.37 -19.21 -3.34
CA ASP A 58 2.49 -18.64 -4.36
C ASP A 58 2.26 -17.14 -4.12
N PHE A 59 2.08 -16.73 -2.85
CA PHE A 59 2.00 -15.32 -2.46
C PHE A 59 3.24 -14.55 -2.90
N GLY A 60 4.44 -15.03 -2.57
CA GLY A 60 5.70 -14.38 -2.97
C GLY A 60 5.86 -14.27 -4.49
N ARG A 61 5.46 -15.30 -5.24
CA ARG A 61 5.47 -15.29 -6.71
C ARG A 61 4.51 -14.26 -7.27
N MET A 62 3.26 -14.23 -6.80
CA MET A 62 2.23 -13.29 -7.29
C MET A 62 2.57 -11.85 -6.92
N MET A 63 3.02 -11.61 -5.70
CA MET A 63 3.50 -10.29 -5.25
C MET A 63 4.66 -9.78 -6.11
N SER A 64 5.60 -10.66 -6.47
CA SER A 64 6.70 -10.29 -7.38
C SER A 64 6.21 -9.82 -8.74
N ASN A 65 5.09 -10.36 -9.24
CA ASN A 65 4.53 -9.94 -10.52
C ASN A 65 3.91 -8.54 -10.45
N ILE A 66 3.20 -8.22 -9.36
CA ILE A 66 2.63 -6.88 -9.12
C ILE A 66 3.72 -5.81 -9.19
N PHE A 67 4.83 -6.00 -8.47
CA PHE A 67 5.92 -5.02 -8.45
C PHE A 67 6.85 -5.05 -9.67
N ARG A 68 6.78 -6.08 -10.53
CA ARG A 68 7.54 -6.14 -11.79
C ARG A 68 6.80 -5.51 -12.96
N ALA A 69 5.46 -5.58 -12.98
CA ALA A 69 4.64 -5.00 -14.05
C ALA A 69 4.79 -3.48 -14.20
N GLU A 70 5.22 -2.78 -13.14
CA GLU A 70 5.49 -1.34 -13.16
C GLU A 70 6.72 -0.95 -14.00
N LYS A 71 7.66 -1.88 -14.24
CA LYS A 71 8.95 -1.59 -14.90
C LYS A 71 8.98 -1.85 -16.42
N SER A 72 7.86 -2.18 -17.03
CA SER A 72 7.77 -2.56 -18.46
C SER A 72 7.09 -1.50 -19.31
#